data_AF-A0A9E2VJ33-F1
#
_entry.id   AF-A0A9E2VJ33-F1
#
_cell.length_a   1.000
_cell.length_b   1.000
_cell.length_c   1.000
_cell.angle_alpha   90.00
_cell.angle_beta   90.00
_cell.angle_gamma   90.00
#
_symmetry.space_group_name_H-M   'P 1'
#
loop_
_entity.id
_entity.type
_entity.pdbx_description
1 polymer ?
#
loop_
_entity_poly.entity_id
_entity_poly.type
_entity_poly.pdbx_seq_one_letter_code
_entity_poly.pdbx_strand_id
1 'polypeptide(L)'
;MRRLDIILGLLLCAGCVWTVGAAEARIIKVLPHYLDQQGRRALSPSLYERDAYQAQLRRHPQMQSTMRFDVQWKARGSFQEPLRLRLELRTSRGDLAKPYQQEETVRPGRWFSRWSALTLKPALYRQIGEVLAWRVTLWEGNRQLAEQKSFLW
;
A
#
# COMPACT_ATOMS: atom_id res chain seq x y z
N MET A 1 -43.67 18.93 43.42
CA MET A 1 -43.20 17.53 43.25
C MET A 1 -43.18 17.08 41.78
N ARG A 2 -44.18 17.39 40.95
CA ARG A 2 -44.26 16.97 39.51
C ARG A 2 -43.26 17.60 38.51
N ARG A 3 -42.33 18.46 38.95
CA ARG A 3 -41.33 19.10 38.06
C ARG A 3 -39.92 18.50 38.20
N LEU A 4 -39.65 17.77 39.28
CA LEU A 4 -38.36 17.09 39.48
C LEU A 4 -38.28 15.80 38.67
N ASP A 5 -39.42 15.12 38.47
CA ASP A 5 -39.51 13.85 37.75
C ASP A 5 -39.21 14.01 36.24
N ILE A 6 -39.46 15.19 35.68
CA ILE A 6 -39.21 15.49 34.26
C ILE A 6 -37.71 15.73 34.00
N ILE A 7 -36.98 16.26 34.99
CA ILE A 7 -35.53 16.50 34.87
C ILE A 7 -34.76 15.19 35.05
N LEU A 8 -35.26 14.26 35.89
CA LEU A 8 -34.62 12.96 36.10
C LEU A 8 -34.83 11.99 34.91
N GLY A 9 -35.93 12.13 34.16
CA GLY A 9 -36.18 11.35 32.95
C GLY A 9 -35.33 11.75 31.74
N LEU A 10 -34.87 13.01 31.68
CA LEU A 10 -34.07 13.53 30.55
C LEU A 10 -32.57 13.22 30.67
N LEU A 11 -32.10 12.90 31.89
CA LEU A 11 -30.69 12.60 32.18
C LEU A 11 -30.31 11.11 31.93
N LEU A 12 -31.29 10.22 31.77
CA LEU A 12 -31.03 8.79 31.50
C LEU A 12 -30.84 8.45 30.01
N CYS A 13 -31.06 9.40 29.10
CA CYS A 13 -30.87 9.21 27.66
C CYS A 13 -29.50 9.69 27.14
N ALA A 14 -28.56 10.00 28.04
CA ALA A 14 -27.15 10.19 27.69
C ALA A 14 -26.54 8.84 27.33
N GLY A 15 -26.94 8.34 26.14
CA GLY A 15 -26.58 7.05 25.63
C GLY A 15 -25.08 6.87 25.63
N CYS A 16 -24.66 5.66 26.03
CA CYS A 16 -23.36 5.12 25.69
C CYS A 16 -23.24 5.16 24.16
N VAL A 17 -22.72 6.25 23.61
CA VAL A 17 -22.27 6.28 22.24
C VAL A 17 -21.02 5.42 22.23
N TRP A 18 -21.18 4.14 21.89
CA TRP A 18 -20.06 3.31 21.53
C TRP A 18 -19.42 3.98 20.33
N THR A 19 -18.30 4.67 20.55
CA THR A 19 -17.47 5.14 19.45
C THR A 19 -17.05 3.88 18.71
N VAL A 20 -17.71 3.58 17.59
CA VAL A 20 -17.22 2.60 16.64
C VAL A 20 -15.82 3.08 16.28
N GLY A 21 -14.80 2.38 16.78
CA GLY A 21 -13.41 2.75 16.52
C GLY A 21 -13.23 2.84 15.01
N ALA A 22 -12.89 4.04 14.51
CA ALA A 22 -12.65 4.24 13.10
C ALA A 22 -11.60 3.22 12.63
N ALA A 23 -11.86 2.57 11.50
CA ALA A 23 -10.94 1.57 10.97
C ALA A 23 -9.56 2.23 10.75
N GLU A 24 -8.57 1.78 11.52
CA GLU A 24 -7.21 2.33 11.49
C GLU A 24 -6.40 1.58 10.43
N ALA A 25 -5.85 2.31 9.48
CA ALA A 25 -5.10 1.76 8.36
C ALA A 25 -3.82 2.56 8.12
N ARG A 26 -2.75 1.84 7.77
CA ARG A 26 -1.43 2.45 7.52
C ARG A 26 -0.63 1.64 6.52
N ILE A 27 0.01 2.33 5.59
CA ILE A 27 1.15 1.80 4.83
C ILE A 27 2.41 2.18 5.60
N ILE A 28 3.09 1.17 6.16
CA ILE A 28 4.25 1.34 7.03
C ILE A 28 5.50 1.54 6.18
N LYS A 29 5.66 0.73 5.14
CA LYS A 29 6.86 0.76 4.30
C LYS A 29 6.55 0.30 2.88
N VAL A 30 7.19 0.93 1.91
CA VAL A 30 7.19 0.49 0.51
C VAL A 30 8.63 0.30 0.07
N LEU A 31 8.94 -0.89 -0.44
CA LEU A 31 10.26 -1.28 -0.89
C LEU A 31 10.23 -1.67 -2.37
N PRO A 32 10.66 -0.76 -3.27
CA PRO A 32 10.82 -1.08 -4.67
C PRO A 32 12.09 -1.93 -4.89
N HIS A 33 11.95 -2.98 -5.69
CA HIS A 33 13.02 -3.92 -6.02
C HIS A 33 13.00 -4.23 -7.52
N TYR A 34 14.16 -4.16 -8.17
CA TYR A 34 14.35 -4.80 -9.47
C TYR A 34 14.44 -6.31 -9.27
N LEU A 35 13.83 -7.05 -10.19
CA LEU A 35 13.97 -8.50 -10.28
C LEU A 35 14.82 -8.84 -11.50
N ASP A 36 15.72 -9.81 -11.34
CA ASP A 36 16.49 -10.34 -12.47
C ASP A 36 15.66 -11.28 -13.35
N GLN A 37 16.27 -11.83 -14.40
CA GLN A 37 15.62 -12.79 -15.32
C GLN A 37 15.12 -14.08 -14.64
N GLN A 38 15.63 -14.40 -13.45
CA GLN A 38 15.19 -15.53 -12.62
C GLN A 38 14.17 -15.11 -11.55
N GLY A 39 13.74 -13.84 -11.52
CA GLY A 39 12.81 -13.31 -10.53
C GLY A 39 13.44 -13.00 -9.17
N ARG A 40 14.78 -12.98 -9.07
CA ARG A 40 15.49 -12.75 -7.82
C ARG A 40 15.70 -11.26 -7.58
N ARG A 41 15.52 -10.84 -6.32
CA ARG A 41 15.84 -9.48 -5.83
C ARG A 41 17.18 -9.40 -5.08
N ALA A 42 17.78 -10.54 -4.76
CA ALA A 42 19.05 -10.71 -4.06
C ALA A 42 19.62 -12.09 -4.41
N LEU A 43 20.94 -12.28 -4.33
CA LEU A 43 21.57 -13.59 -4.53
C LEU A 43 21.65 -14.40 -3.23
N SER A 44 21.46 -13.75 -2.08
CA SER A 44 21.56 -14.31 -0.74
C SER A 44 20.56 -13.60 0.21
N PRO A 45 20.33 -14.13 1.43
CA PRO A 45 19.48 -13.46 2.42
C PRO A 45 20.15 -12.24 3.10
N SER A 46 21.38 -11.88 2.73
CA SER A 46 22.10 -10.75 3.32
C SER A 46 21.56 -9.40 2.82
N LEU A 47 21.32 -8.46 3.73
CA LEU A 47 20.90 -7.10 3.37
C LEU A 47 21.99 -6.34 2.61
N TYR A 48 23.25 -6.53 2.99
CA TYR A 48 24.39 -5.90 2.31
C TYR A 48 24.50 -6.38 0.87
N GLU A 49 24.40 -7.70 0.65
CA GLU A 49 24.46 -8.27 -0.69
C GLU A 49 23.24 -7.88 -1.54
N ARG A 50 22.04 -7.87 -0.96
CA ARG A 50 20.84 -7.37 -1.66
C ARG A 50 21.06 -5.95 -2.17
N ASP A 51 21.57 -5.05 -1.34
CA ASP A 51 21.74 -3.65 -1.73
C ASP A 51 22.81 -3.48 -2.82
N ALA A 52 23.90 -4.26 -2.74
CA ALA A 52 24.91 -4.34 -3.80
C ALA A 52 24.31 -4.88 -5.12
N TYR A 53 23.51 -5.94 -5.05
CA TYR A 53 22.87 -6.52 -6.22
C TYR A 53 21.83 -5.59 -6.84
N GLN A 54 21.04 -4.88 -6.03
CA GLN A 54 20.10 -3.87 -6.53
C GLN A 54 20.84 -2.70 -7.22
N ALA A 55 22.00 -2.31 -6.72
CA ALA A 55 22.85 -1.32 -7.39
C ALA A 55 23.39 -1.84 -8.73
N GLN A 56 23.79 -3.11 -8.80
CA GLN A 56 24.18 -3.77 -10.04
C GLN A 56 23.02 -3.79 -11.04
N LEU A 57 21.83 -4.28 -10.63
CA LEU A 57 20.65 -4.31 -11.50
C LEU A 57 20.32 -2.92 -12.03
N ARG A 58 20.36 -1.87 -11.19
CA ARG A 58 20.12 -0.49 -11.63
C ARG A 58 21.08 -0.02 -12.73
N ARG A 59 22.36 -0.41 -12.65
CA ARG A 59 23.39 -0.07 -13.65
C ARG A 59 23.29 -0.91 -14.93
N HIS A 60 22.59 -2.04 -14.88
CA HIS A 60 22.47 -2.99 -15.99
C HIS A 60 21.00 -3.33 -16.28
N PRO A 61 20.23 -2.41 -16.91
CA PRO A 61 18.81 -2.64 -17.25
C PRO A 61 18.52 -3.94 -18.01
N GLN A 62 19.46 -4.42 -18.81
CA GLN A 62 19.37 -5.70 -19.53
C GLN A 62 19.26 -6.92 -18.60
N MET A 63 19.72 -6.81 -17.36
CA MET A 63 19.62 -7.88 -16.35
C MET A 63 18.23 -7.91 -15.69
N GLN A 64 17.44 -6.85 -15.82
CA GLN A 64 16.15 -6.70 -15.17
C GLN A 64 15.05 -7.38 -15.99
N SER A 65 14.20 -8.16 -15.34
CA SER A 65 12.97 -8.70 -15.95
C SER A 65 11.75 -7.84 -15.67
N THR A 66 11.67 -7.30 -14.45
CA THR A 66 10.56 -6.49 -13.96
C THR A 66 10.94 -5.75 -12.67
N MET A 67 9.97 -5.03 -12.10
CA MET A 67 10.05 -4.39 -10.80
C MET A 67 8.93 -4.91 -9.88
N ARG A 68 9.24 -5.09 -8.61
CA ARG A 68 8.32 -5.51 -7.54
C ARG A 68 8.33 -4.49 -6.42
N PHE A 69 7.16 -4.20 -5.87
CA PHE A 69 6.99 -3.35 -4.70
C PHE A 69 6.54 -4.22 -3.52
N ASP A 70 7.43 -4.37 -2.55
CA ASP A 70 7.12 -4.99 -1.27
C ASP A 70 6.50 -3.94 -0.35
N VAL A 71 5.21 -4.10 -0.06
CA VAL A 71 4.42 -3.15 0.72
C VAL A 71 4.13 -3.75 2.09
N GLN A 72 4.66 -3.13 3.13
CA GLN A 72 4.28 -3.41 4.51
C GLN A 72 3.11 -2.53 4.90
N TRP A 73 2.01 -3.12 5.31
CA TRP A 73 0.80 -2.40 5.66
C TRP A 73 0.07 -3.07 6.82
N LYS A 74 -0.85 -2.34 7.44
CA LYS A 74 -1.70 -2.80 8.54
C LYS A 74 -3.05 -2.14 8.42
N ALA A 75 -4.10 -2.89 8.70
CA ALA A 75 -5.45 -2.36 8.81
C ALA A 75 -6.16 -3.09 9.95
N ARG A 76 -6.86 -2.35 10.81
CA ARG A 76 -7.61 -2.83 11.97
C ARG A 76 -9.03 -2.27 11.92
N GLY A 77 -9.98 -3.08 12.37
CA GLY A 77 -11.40 -2.74 12.37
C GLY A 77 -12.21 -3.65 11.46
N SER A 78 -13.52 -3.40 11.43
CA SER A 78 -14.45 -4.08 10.53
C SER A 78 -14.49 -3.31 9.21
N PHE A 79 -14.24 -4.02 8.11
CA PHE A 79 -14.31 -3.49 6.76
C PHE A 79 -15.57 -4.02 6.07
N GLN A 80 -16.33 -3.15 5.43
CA GLN A 80 -17.56 -3.50 4.72
C GLN A 80 -17.27 -4.00 3.30
N GLU A 81 -16.11 -3.62 2.76
CA GLU A 81 -15.66 -4.02 1.43
C GLU A 81 -14.26 -4.64 1.45
N PRO A 82 -13.89 -5.43 0.43
CA PRO A 82 -12.54 -5.93 0.27
C PRO A 82 -11.52 -4.78 0.21
N LEU A 83 -10.41 -4.96 0.91
CA LEU A 83 -9.31 -4.00 0.86
C LEU A 83 -8.52 -4.19 -0.44
N ARG A 84 -8.00 -3.08 -0.99
CA ARG A 84 -7.16 -3.08 -2.19
C ARG A 84 -5.91 -2.25 -1.98
N LEU A 85 -4.76 -2.81 -2.32
CA LEU A 85 -3.56 -2.02 -2.55
C LEU A 85 -3.54 -1.57 -4.00
N ARG A 86 -3.36 -0.27 -4.22
CA ARG A 86 -3.21 0.35 -5.53
C ARG A 86 -1.79 0.88 -5.66
N LEU A 87 -1.08 0.44 -6.68
CA LEU A 87 0.20 0.98 -7.12
C LEU A 87 -0.04 1.90 -8.30
N GLU A 88 0.49 3.11 -8.23
CA GLU A 88 0.49 4.07 -9.33
C GLU A 88 1.94 4.48 -9.65
N LEU A 89 2.27 4.57 -10.94
CA LEU A 89 3.61 4.85 -11.43
C LEU A 89 3.63 6.00 -12.43
N ARG A 90 4.55 6.95 -12.23
CA ARG A 90 4.99 7.87 -13.29
C ARG A 90 6.29 7.36 -13.88
N THR A 91 6.36 7.25 -15.20
CA THR A 91 7.49 6.62 -15.89
C THR A 91 8.00 7.49 -17.02
N SER A 92 9.25 7.25 -17.44
CA SER A 92 9.92 8.04 -18.49
C SER A 92 9.27 7.98 -19.86
N ARG A 93 8.52 6.90 -20.16
CA ARG A 93 7.79 6.74 -21.42
C ARG A 93 6.26 6.80 -21.24
N GLY A 94 5.79 7.04 -20.02
CA GLY A 94 4.37 7.12 -19.69
C GLY A 94 3.85 8.55 -19.80
N ASP A 95 2.54 8.68 -19.95
CA ASP A 95 1.85 9.97 -19.80
C ASP A 95 1.93 10.41 -18.33
N LEU A 96 2.59 11.55 -18.07
CA LEU A 96 2.73 12.11 -16.72
C LEU A 96 1.37 12.48 -16.10
N ALA A 97 0.37 12.80 -16.92
CA ALA A 97 -0.98 13.12 -16.47
C ALA A 97 -1.82 11.87 -16.16
N LYS A 98 -1.40 10.69 -16.66
CA LYS A 98 -2.09 9.41 -16.47
C LYS A 98 -1.11 8.35 -15.97
N PRO A 99 -0.85 8.31 -14.65
CA PRO A 99 -0.01 7.28 -14.06
C PRO A 99 -0.49 5.88 -14.41
N TYR A 100 0.45 4.97 -14.68
CA TYR A 100 0.12 3.55 -14.78
C TYR A 100 -0.44 3.07 -13.44
N GLN A 101 -1.50 2.26 -13.45
CA GLN A 101 -2.16 1.76 -12.25
C GLN A 101 -2.24 0.23 -12.24
N GLN A 102 -1.93 -0.36 -11.09
CA GLN A 102 -2.17 -1.76 -10.77
C GLN A 102 -2.86 -1.87 -9.41
N GLU A 103 -3.81 -2.78 -9.28
CA GLU A 103 -4.47 -3.07 -8.01
C GLU A 103 -4.34 -4.54 -7.64
N GLU A 104 -4.28 -4.81 -6.33
CA GLU A 104 -4.35 -6.15 -5.77
C GLU A 104 -5.29 -6.15 -4.57
N THR A 105 -6.27 -7.06 -4.58
CA THR A 105 -7.16 -7.27 -3.44
C THR A 105 -6.38 -7.95 -2.32
N VAL A 106 -6.42 -7.36 -1.13
CA VAL A 106 -5.69 -7.82 0.04
C VAL A 106 -6.63 -8.10 1.21
N ARG A 107 -6.20 -8.98 2.12
CA ARG A 107 -6.97 -9.31 3.33
C ARG A 107 -6.23 -8.81 4.57
N PRO A 108 -6.91 -8.04 5.45
CA PRO A 108 -6.29 -7.55 6.67
C PRO A 108 -5.85 -8.72 7.56
N GLY A 109 -4.73 -8.53 8.27
CA GLY A 109 -4.32 -9.43 9.35
C GLY A 109 -5.06 -9.07 10.65
N ARG A 110 -5.10 -10.00 11.62
CA ARG A 110 -5.76 -9.73 12.90
C ARG A 110 -4.97 -8.76 13.79
N TRP A 111 -3.65 -8.93 13.90
CA TRP A 111 -2.86 -8.22 14.91
C TRP A 111 -1.60 -7.52 14.38
N PHE A 112 -0.87 -8.18 13.46
CA PHE A 112 0.40 -7.73 12.91
C PHE A 112 0.27 -7.08 11.52
N SER A 113 1.27 -6.29 11.14
CA SER A 113 1.43 -5.83 9.76
C SER A 113 1.65 -7.00 8.82
N ARG A 114 1.27 -6.84 7.55
CA ARG A 114 1.50 -7.81 6.48
C ARG A 114 2.40 -7.23 5.41
N TRP A 115 3.09 -8.11 4.71
CA TRP A 115 3.76 -7.80 3.46
C TRP A 115 2.92 -8.28 2.28
N SER A 116 2.74 -7.42 1.29
CA SER A 116 2.12 -7.73 -0.01
C SER A 116 3.09 -7.36 -1.12
N ALA A 117 3.05 -8.08 -2.24
CA ALA A 117 4.02 -7.95 -3.32
C ALA A 117 3.33 -7.53 -4.62
N LEU A 118 3.38 -6.23 -4.94
CA LEU A 118 2.85 -5.69 -6.19
C LEU A 118 3.93 -5.82 -7.27
N THR A 119 3.86 -6.88 -8.08
CA THR A 119 4.85 -7.14 -9.15
C THR A 119 4.30 -6.67 -10.48
N LEU A 120 5.07 -5.86 -11.20
CA LEU A 120 4.70 -5.42 -12.54
C LEU A 120 4.78 -6.58 -13.52
N LYS A 121 3.85 -6.61 -14.47
CA LYS A 121 3.93 -7.58 -15.57
C LYS A 121 5.20 -7.30 -16.39
N PRO A 122 6.06 -8.29 -16.69
CA PRO A 122 7.31 -8.06 -17.43
C PRO A 122 7.13 -7.34 -18.78
N ALA A 123 6.05 -7.67 -19.52
CA ALA A 123 5.72 -7.00 -20.78
C ALA A 123 5.46 -5.49 -20.59
N LEU A 124 4.71 -5.14 -19.55
CA LEU A 124 4.45 -3.76 -19.20
C LEU A 124 5.73 -3.04 -18.78
N TYR A 125 6.56 -3.65 -17.93
CA TYR A 125 7.80 -3.04 -17.45
C TYR A 125 8.70 -2.59 -18.60
N ARG A 126 8.83 -3.41 -19.65
CA ARG A 126 9.59 -3.08 -20.87
C ARG A 126 8.98 -1.91 -21.66
N GLN A 127 7.66 -1.76 -21.63
CA GLN A 127 6.94 -0.72 -22.35
C GLN A 127 7.03 0.64 -21.63
N ILE A 128 6.84 0.67 -20.31
CA ILE A 128 6.71 1.90 -19.53
C ILE A 128 8.05 2.63 -19.32
N GLY A 129 9.18 1.95 -19.53
CA GLY A 129 10.51 2.51 -19.32
C GLY A 129 10.87 2.65 -17.84
N GLU A 130 11.80 3.55 -17.53
CA GLU A 130 12.23 3.82 -16.16
C GLU A 130 11.08 4.37 -15.29
N VAL A 131 10.94 3.85 -14.08
CA VAL A 131 10.00 4.35 -13.06
C VAL A 131 10.62 5.55 -12.37
N LEU A 132 9.99 6.73 -12.54
CA LEU A 132 10.47 8.01 -12.00
C LEU A 132 9.89 8.30 -10.61
N ALA A 133 8.60 7.99 -10.42
CA ALA A 133 7.90 8.17 -9.16
C ALA A 133 6.85 7.08 -8.97
N TRP A 134 6.55 6.76 -7.71
CA TRP A 134 5.53 5.80 -7.34
C TRP A 134 4.65 6.32 -6.20
N ARG A 135 3.40 5.88 -6.18
CA ARG A 135 2.47 6.00 -5.06
C ARG A 135 1.82 4.66 -4.80
N VAL A 136 1.70 4.32 -3.53
CA VAL A 136 0.92 3.18 -3.06
C VAL A 136 -0.16 3.68 -2.14
N THR A 137 -1.40 3.27 -2.41
CA THR A 137 -2.57 3.63 -1.62
C THR A 137 -3.32 2.37 -1.19
N LEU A 138 -3.89 2.39 0.01
CA LEU A 138 -4.75 1.33 0.54
C LEU A 138 -6.20 1.82 0.51
N TRP A 139 -7.10 1.02 -0.05
CA TRP A 139 -8.50 1.38 -0.27
C TRP A 139 -9.45 0.38 0.36
N GLU A 140 -10.61 0.86 0.80
CA GLU A 140 -11.84 0.10 1.06
C GLU A 140 -12.91 0.67 0.14
N GLY A 141 -13.37 -0.10 -0.85
CA GLY A 141 -14.24 0.44 -1.89
C GLY A 141 -13.66 1.70 -2.50
N ASN A 142 -14.42 2.79 -2.52
CA ASN A 142 -13.98 4.10 -3.02
C ASN A 142 -13.30 4.99 -1.97
N ARG A 143 -13.07 4.49 -0.76
CA ARG A 143 -12.47 5.23 0.34
C ARG A 143 -10.97 4.91 0.44
N GLN A 144 -10.13 5.92 0.20
CA GLN A 144 -8.69 5.81 0.48
C GLN A 144 -8.47 5.81 2.00
N LEU A 145 -7.77 4.79 2.49
CA LEU A 145 -7.48 4.58 3.91
C LEU A 145 -6.07 5.04 4.31
N ALA A 146 -5.09 4.86 3.44
CA ALA A 146 -3.69 5.20 3.68
C ALA A 146 -2.93 5.43 2.38
N GLU A 147 -1.84 6.18 2.47
CA GLU A 147 -0.96 6.50 1.34
C GLU A 147 0.51 6.45 1.76
N GLN A 148 1.37 6.02 0.83
CA GLN A 148 2.80 6.29 0.86
C GLN A 148 3.28 6.53 -0.57
N LYS A 149 4.24 7.43 -0.75
CA LYS A 149 4.74 7.81 -2.07
C LYS A 149 6.23 8.09 -2.06
N SER A 150 6.85 7.97 -3.23
CA SER A 150 8.22 8.45 -3.45
C SER A 150 8.30 9.97 -3.32
N PHE A 151 9.49 10.49 -3.08
CA PHE A 151 9.73 11.93 -2.99
C PHE A 151 9.28 12.71 -4.24
N LEU A 152 9.46 12.15 -5.44
CA LEU A 152 9.15 12.79 -6.73
C LEU A 152 7.67 12.71 -7.15
N TRP A 153 6.77 12.29 -6.24
CA TRP A 153 5.35 12.10 -6.54
C TRP A 153 4.48 13.33 -6.25
#